data_AF-H5XNB3-F1
#
_entry.id   AF-H5XNB3-F1
#
_cell.length_a   1.000
_cell.length_b   1.000
_cell.length_c   1.000
_cell.angle_alpha   90.00
_cell.angle_beta   90.00
_cell.angle_gamma   90.00
#
_symmetry.space_group_name_H-M   'P 1'
#
loop_
_entity.id
_entity.type
_entity.pdbx_description
1 polymer ?
#
loop_
_entity_poly.entity_id
_entity_poly.type
_entity_poly.pdbx_seq_one_letter_code
_entity_poly.pdbx_strand_id
1 'polypeptide(L)'
;MAEIEALLFRHDPIGLNFEDNTDEYRSEAETIALRLPEASSVADVRRMAHEEFVRWFDAELAGPESRYTAIAQEVWRLWNSNGRST
;
A
#
# COMPACT_ATOMS: atom_id res chain seq x y z
N MET A 1 0.48 -10.30 -4.63
CA MET A 1 0.76 -10.14 -3.17
C MET A 1 2.18 -9.68 -2.94
N ALA A 2 3.20 -10.49 -3.27
CA ALA A 2 4.62 -10.12 -3.13
C ALA A 2 5.00 -8.78 -3.80
N GLU A 3 4.33 -8.40 -4.89
CA GLU A 3 4.59 -7.14 -5.59
C GLU A 3 4.12 -5.89 -4.81
N ILE A 4 3.03 -5.98 -4.04
CA ILE A 4 2.52 -4.87 -3.22
C ILE A 4 3.38 -4.70 -1.98
N GLU A 5 3.77 -5.81 -1.34
CA GLU A 5 4.71 -5.85 -0.22
C GLU A 5 6.06 -5.22 -0.63
N ALA A 6 6.62 -5.58 -1.79
CA ALA A 6 7.84 -4.98 -2.31
C ALA A 6 7.71 -3.47 -2.57
N LEU A 7 6.53 -3.00 -3.01
CA LEU A 7 6.28 -1.57 -3.16
C LEU A 7 6.25 -0.85 -1.80
N LEU A 8 5.59 -1.42 -0.78
CA LEU A 8 5.54 -0.84 0.56
C LEU A 8 6.93 -0.74 1.18
N PHE A 9 7.72 -1.81 1.07
CA PHE A 9 9.10 -1.85 1.53
C PHE A 9 9.98 -0.80 0.85
N ARG A 10 9.83 -0.61 -0.46
CA ARG A 10 10.63 0.36 -1.22
C ARG A 10 10.27 1.81 -0.92
N HIS A 11 8.98 2.11 -0.72
CA HIS A 11 8.52 3.47 -0.46
C HIS A 11 8.64 3.87 1.01
N ASP A 12 8.68 2.88 1.90
CA ASP A 12 8.76 3.03 3.35
C ASP A 12 7.90 4.20 3.87
N PRO A 13 6.57 4.14 3.64
CA PRO A 13 5.67 5.26 3.84
C PRO A 13 5.50 5.65 5.31
N ILE A 14 6.11 4.93 6.26
CA ILE A 14 6.12 5.31 7.68
C ILE A 14 7.52 5.30 8.29
N GLY A 15 8.58 4.98 7.53
CA GLY A 15 9.94 5.02 8.06
C GLY A 15 10.31 3.82 8.94
N LEU A 16 9.61 2.69 8.78
CA LEU A 16 9.81 1.51 9.63
C LEU A 16 10.79 0.51 9.04
N ASN A 17 11.19 0.65 7.77
CA ASN A 17 12.08 -0.31 7.12
C ASN A 17 13.50 -0.29 7.74
N PHE A 18 13.70 -1.05 8.82
CA PHE A 18 14.99 -1.34 9.41
C PHE A 18 15.49 -2.67 8.86
N GLU A 19 16.75 -2.71 8.40
CA GLU A 19 17.40 -3.74 7.55
C GLU A 19 17.27 -5.23 7.99
N ASP A 20 16.65 -5.54 9.13
CA ASP A 20 16.59 -6.89 9.72
C ASP A 20 15.20 -7.58 9.64
N ASN A 21 14.10 -6.88 9.32
CA ASN A 21 12.75 -7.48 9.26
C ASN A 21 12.11 -7.37 7.86
N THR A 22 12.23 -8.44 7.06
CA THR A 22 11.64 -8.51 5.71
C THR A 22 10.12 -8.74 5.68
N ASP A 23 9.46 -8.90 6.83
CA ASP A 23 8.03 -9.25 6.96
C ASP A 23 7.15 -8.09 7.47
N GLU A 24 7.68 -6.87 7.63
CA GLU A 24 6.99 -5.77 8.34
C GLU A 24 5.72 -5.24 7.67
N TYR A 25 5.58 -5.41 6.36
CA TYR A 25 4.47 -4.83 5.58
C TYR A 25 3.51 -5.86 5.00
N ARG A 26 3.64 -7.15 5.36
CA ARG A 26 2.84 -8.22 4.75
C ARG A 26 1.36 -8.08 5.08
N SER A 27 1.01 -7.80 6.32
CA SER A 27 -0.40 -7.72 6.76
C SER A 27 -1.14 -6.54 6.12
N GLU A 28 -0.45 -5.43 5.89
CA GLU A 28 -0.93 -4.25 5.20
C GLU A 28 -1.08 -4.54 3.70
N ALA A 29 -0.09 -5.19 3.10
CA ALA A 29 -0.14 -5.60 1.69
C ALA A 29 -1.32 -6.54 1.42
N GLU A 30 -1.57 -7.49 2.34
CA GLU A 30 -2.72 -8.39 2.27
C GLU A 30 -4.04 -7.65 2.32
N THR A 31 -4.18 -6.71 3.25
CA THR A 31 -5.44 -5.99 3.41
C THR A 31 -5.69 -5.02 2.27
N ILE A 32 -4.66 -4.34 1.77
CA ILE A 32 -4.75 -3.49 0.58
C ILE A 32 -5.16 -4.33 -0.63
N ALA A 33 -4.55 -5.50 -0.83
CA ALA A 33 -4.87 -6.38 -1.97
C ALA A 33 -6.31 -6.91 -1.94
N LEU A 34 -6.84 -7.23 -0.75
CA LEU A 34 -8.23 -7.67 -0.59
C LEU A 34 -9.22 -6.57 -0.97
N ARG A 35 -8.88 -5.31 -0.68
CA ARG A 35 -9.75 -4.17 -0.98
C ARG A 35 -9.55 -3.63 -2.41
N LEU A 36 -8.43 -3.91 -3.08
CA LEU A 36 -8.15 -3.41 -4.45
C LEU A 36 -9.27 -3.62 -5.48
N PRO A 37 -10.02 -4.74 -5.49
CA PRO A 37 -11.17 -4.91 -6.39
C PRO A 37 -12.29 -3.89 -6.20
N GLU A 38 -12.38 -3.26 -5.02
CA GLU A 38 -13.36 -2.21 -4.70
C GLU A 38 -12.88 -0.82 -5.16
N ALA A 39 -11.59 -0.65 -5.46
CA ALA A 39 -11.02 0.62 -5.90
C ALA A 39 -11.35 0.87 -7.38
N SER A 40 -11.86 2.07 -7.68
CA SER A 40 -12.14 2.50 -9.06
C SER A 40 -11.14 3.54 -9.57
N SER A 41 -10.25 4.00 -8.70
CA SER A 41 -9.29 5.06 -9.01
C SER A 41 -8.03 5.00 -8.13
N VAL A 42 -6.97 5.67 -8.57
CA VAL A 42 -5.76 5.90 -7.74
C VAL A 42 -6.10 6.58 -6.41
N ALA A 43 -7.09 7.48 -6.42
CA ALA A 43 -7.52 8.16 -5.20
C ALA A 43 -8.16 7.20 -4.18
N ASP A 44 -8.92 6.21 -4.67
CA ASP A 44 -9.45 5.15 -3.80
C ASP A 44 -8.33 4.33 -3.19
N VAL A 45 -7.37 3.88 -4.01
CA VAL A 45 -6.20 3.12 -3.53
C VAL A 45 -5.41 3.93 -2.49
N ARG A 46 -5.22 5.23 -2.71
CA ARG A 46 -4.52 6.11 -1.77
C ARG A 46 -5.24 6.21 -0.43
N ARG A 47 -6.55 6.45 -0.45
CA ARG A 47 -7.39 6.50 0.75
C ARG A 47 -7.35 5.16 1.50
N MET A 48 -7.47 4.05 0.77
CA MET A 48 -7.47 2.71 1.36
C MET A 48 -6.12 2.37 1.99
N ALA A 49 -5.01 2.69 1.32
CA ALA A 49 -3.68 2.50 1.88
C ALA A 49 -3.48 3.34 3.15
N HIS A 50 -3.93 4.60 3.16
CA HIS A 50 -3.86 5.44 4.36
C HIS A 50 -4.71 4.88 5.50
N GLU A 51 -5.95 4.47 5.23
CA GLU A 51 -6.85 3.86 6.23
C GLU A 51 -6.26 2.61 6.87
N GLU A 52 -5.64 1.72 6.08
CA GLU A 52 -4.98 0.52 6.61
C GLU A 52 -3.81 0.91 7.50
N PHE A 53 -2.95 1.83 7.06
CA PHE A 53 -1.81 2.24 7.87
C PHE A 53 -2.22 2.96 9.17
N VAL A 54 -3.26 3.78 9.14
CA VAL A 54 -3.84 4.39 10.35
C VAL A 54 -4.38 3.31 11.28
N ARG A 55 -5.02 2.27 10.74
CA ARG A 55 -5.56 1.15 11.53
C ARG A 55 -4.46 0.31 12.19
N TRP A 56 -3.35 0.09 11.51
CA TRP A 56 -2.26 -0.76 11.99
C TRP A 56 -1.24 -0.02 12.88
N PHE A 57 -1.01 1.27 12.64
CA PHE A 57 0.08 2.05 13.26
C PHE A 57 -0.35 3.37 13.92
N ASP A 58 -1.64 3.65 13.98
CA ASP A 58 -2.21 4.93 14.42
C ASP A 58 -1.97 6.11 13.46
N ALA A 59 -2.83 7.13 13.57
CA ALA A 59 -2.82 8.29 12.67
C ALA A 59 -1.56 9.16 12.78
N GLU A 60 -0.93 9.18 13.96
CA GLU A 60 0.29 9.95 14.19
C GLU A 60 1.47 9.38 13.39
N LEU A 61 1.66 8.06 13.40
CA LEU A 61 2.74 7.39 12.69
C LEU A 61 2.46 7.30 11.17
N ALA A 62 1.21 7.02 10.79
CA ALA A 62 0.79 6.97 9.39
C ALA A 62 0.99 8.33 8.68
N GLY A 63 0.81 9.44 9.42
CA GLY A 63 0.92 10.78 8.87
C GLY A 63 -0.17 11.09 7.82
N PRO A 64 0.04 12.08 6.93
CA PRO A 64 -0.99 12.53 6.01
C PRO A 64 -1.18 11.59 4.81
N GLU A 65 -2.43 11.47 4.33
CA GLU A 65 -2.82 10.67 3.15
C GLU A 65 -1.96 10.98 1.91
N SER A 66 -1.49 12.23 1.75
CA SER A 66 -0.64 12.63 0.64
C SER A 66 0.66 11.83 0.53
N ARG A 67 1.17 11.28 1.64
CA ARG A 67 2.38 10.42 1.67
C ARG A 67 2.19 9.13 0.87
N TYR A 68 0.95 8.68 0.71
CA TYR A 68 0.58 7.44 0.01
C TYR A 68 0.35 7.64 -1.50
N THR A 69 0.52 8.86 -2.02
CA THR A 69 0.25 9.16 -3.44
C THR A 69 1.13 8.33 -4.38
N ALA A 70 2.43 8.26 -4.11
CA ALA A 70 3.37 7.53 -4.96
C ALA A 70 3.05 6.03 -4.97
N ILE A 71 2.86 5.44 -3.78
CA ILE A 71 2.55 4.01 -3.69
C ILE A 71 1.20 3.65 -4.30
N ALA A 72 0.18 4.49 -4.12
CA ALA A 72 -1.13 4.28 -4.71
C ALA A 72 -1.09 4.28 -6.25
N GLN A 73 -0.29 5.18 -6.85
CA GLN A 73 -0.09 5.19 -8.31
C GLN A 73 0.57 3.90 -8.79
N GLU A 74 1.55 3.38 -8.07
CA GLU A 74 2.25 2.15 -8.45
C GLU A 74 1.39 0.91 -8.28
N VAL A 75 0.71 0.78 -7.14
CA VAL A 75 -0.25 -0.29 -6.87
C VAL A 75 -1.36 -0.29 -7.93
N TRP A 76 -1.92 0.88 -8.25
CA TRP A 76 -2.95 1.00 -9.29
C TRP A 76 -2.44 0.61 -10.67
N ARG A 77 -1.21 1.01 -11.04
CA ARG A 77 -0.59 0.59 -12.30
C ARG A 77 -0.40 -0.92 -12.36
N LEU A 78 0.13 -1.54 -11.30
CA LEU A 78 0.30 -2.99 -11.22
C LEU A 78 -1.04 -3.72 -11.33
N TRP A 79 -2.07 -3.26 -10.60
CA TRP A 79 -3.41 -3.84 -10.64
C TRP A 79 -4.03 -3.81 -12.06
N ASN A 80 -3.96 -2.66 -12.74
CA ASN A 80 -4.47 -2.53 -14.11
C ASN A 80 -3.64 -3.30 -15.15
N SER A 81 -2.35 -3.53 -14.87
CA SER A 81 -1.46 -4.31 -15.75
C SER A 81 -1.72 -5.81 -15.59
N ASN A 82 -1.93 -6.29 -14.37
CA ASN A 82 -2.22 -7.70 -14.09
C ASN A 82 -3.68 -8.08 -14.42
N GLY A 83 -4.62 -7.13 -14.35
CA GLY A 83 -6.02 -7.32 -14.75
C GLY A 83 -6.28 -7.35 -16.27
N ARG A 84 -5.24 -7.28 -17.10
CA ARG A 84 -5.33 -7.33 -18.58
C ARG A 84 -4.41 -8.34 -19.26
N SER A 85 -3.74 -9.21 -18.50
CA SER A 85 -3.12 -10.40 -19.08
C SER A 85 -4.21 -11.45 -19.28
N THR A 86 -4.67 -11.54 -20.53
CA THR A 86 -5.65 -12.52 -21.05
C THR A 86 -5.20 -13.95 -20.80
#